data_AF-A0A8C6R7Q0-F1
#
_entry.id   AF-A0A8C6R7Q0-F1
#
_cell.length_a   1.000
_cell.length_b   1.000
_cell.length_c   1.000
_cell.angle_alpha   90.00
_cell.angle_beta   90.00
_cell.angle_gamma   90.00
#
_symmetry.space_group_name_H-M   'P 1'
#
loop_
_entity.id
_entity.type
_entity.pdbx_description
1 polymer ?
#
loop_
_entity_poly.entity_id
_entity_poly.type
_entity_poly.pdbx_seq_one_letter_code
_entity_poly.pdbx_strand_id
1 'polypeptide(L)'
;MEISKDITNQEELWKMNSKRNLEDDNYSTKDIGETSMLKRPGPLPLQHTAHYDAFDCPSEFQRTQELFPNWRLPMKIAAIVSSLTFLYTLLREIIFPLVTSHQLYFYKIPILVINKVLPMVSITLLALVYLPGVIAAVVQLQNGTKYKKFPPWLDRWMLTRKQFGLLSFFFAVLHAVYSLSYPMRRSYRYKLLNWAYQQVQQNKTDAWIEHDVWRMEIYVSLGIIGLAILALLAVTSIPSVSDSLTWREFQYIQSKLGIMSLLLGTVHALIFAWNKWVDIKQFVWCMPPTFMIAIFLPIVVLVCKIILLLPCLRKRILKIRCGWEDVSKINKTEMSSQL
;
A
#
# COMPACT_ATOMS: atom_id res chain seq x y z
N MET A 1 44.70 45.38 14.15
CA MET A 1 44.32 44.68 15.39
C MET A 1 43.23 43.70 15.01
N GLU A 2 43.55 42.48 14.52
CA GLU A 2 43.93 41.29 15.32
C GLU A 2 42.91 41.06 16.47
N ILE A 3 42.19 39.95 16.68
CA ILE A 3 42.32 38.51 16.36
C ILE A 3 40.90 37.90 16.63
N SER A 4 40.22 37.24 15.67
CA SER A 4 40.07 35.77 15.50
C SER A 4 39.88 34.90 16.75
N LYS A 5 38.75 34.16 16.85
CA LYS A 5 38.74 32.72 17.20
C LYS A 5 37.42 32.02 16.84
N ASP A 6 37.58 30.98 16.01
CA ASP A 6 36.65 29.97 15.48
C ASP A 6 35.90 29.16 16.56
N ILE A 7 34.62 28.82 16.36
CA ILE A 7 34.06 27.59 15.75
C ILE A 7 34.51 26.28 16.43
N THR A 8 33.60 25.54 17.07
CA THR A 8 33.17 24.17 16.64
C THR A 8 32.16 23.50 17.58
N ASN A 9 31.15 22.87 16.94
CA ASN A 9 30.50 21.60 17.24
C ASN A 9 29.81 21.35 18.59
N GLN A 10 28.49 21.44 18.55
CA GLN A 10 27.58 20.82 19.51
C GLN A 10 26.93 19.59 18.83
N GLU A 11 27.63 18.46 18.84
CA GLU A 11 27.12 17.12 18.50
C GLU A 11 27.43 16.17 19.66
N GLU A 12 26.52 16.10 20.63
CA GLU A 12 26.45 15.01 21.61
C GLU A 12 24.98 14.67 21.84
N LEU A 13 24.54 13.48 21.44
CA LEU A 13 23.97 12.43 22.31
C LEU A 13 23.33 11.30 21.47
N TRP A 14 24.15 10.35 21.00
CA TRP A 14 23.70 8.99 20.70
C TRP A 14 24.80 8.02 21.13
N LYS A 15 24.75 7.54 22.37
CA LYS A 15 25.46 6.31 22.77
C LYS A 15 24.49 5.34 23.42
N MET A 16 24.34 4.24 22.72
CA MET A 16 23.48 3.10 22.95
C MET A 16 24.03 2.27 24.11
N ASN A 17 23.21 2.02 25.13
CA ASN A 17 23.53 1.13 26.24
C ASN A 17 23.57 -0.32 25.74
N SER A 18 24.76 -0.92 25.73
CA SER A 18 24.94 -2.38 25.68
C SER A 18 26.09 -2.76 26.59
N LYS A 19 25.76 -3.24 27.80
CA LYS A 19 26.47 -4.34 28.45
C LYS A 19 25.73 -4.74 29.73
N ARG A 20 25.21 -5.96 29.72
CA ARG A 20 24.81 -6.70 30.92
C ARG A 20 25.81 -7.83 31.09
N ASN A 21 26.58 -7.73 32.18
CA ASN A 21 27.20 -8.76 33.00
C ASN A 21 28.10 -9.81 32.33
N LEU A 22 29.39 -9.80 32.71
CA LEU A 22 30.02 -10.96 33.35
C LEU A 22 31.28 -10.50 34.11
N GLU A 23 31.30 -10.82 35.41
CA GLU A 23 32.44 -11.15 36.27
C GLU A 23 33.57 -10.13 36.51
N ASP A 24 33.70 -9.74 37.79
CA ASP A 24 34.99 -9.67 38.48
C ASP A 24 34.75 -9.97 39.98
N ASP A 25 35.14 -11.18 40.37
CA ASP A 25 35.30 -11.62 41.76
C ASP A 25 36.54 -10.96 42.38
N ASN A 26 36.46 -10.57 43.66
CA ASN A 26 37.67 -10.31 44.44
C ASN A 26 37.49 -10.58 45.94
N TYR A 27 38.41 -11.42 46.44
CA TYR A 27 38.91 -11.64 47.81
C TYR A 27 38.00 -12.19 48.91
N SER A 28 38.28 -13.44 49.34
CA SER A 28 38.80 -13.69 50.70
C SER A 28 39.47 -15.08 50.85
N THR A 29 40.72 -15.02 51.29
CA THR A 29 41.63 -15.99 51.92
C THR A 29 41.02 -17.18 52.70
N LYS A 30 41.57 -18.39 52.46
CA LYS A 30 41.96 -19.35 53.53
C LYS A 30 42.85 -20.52 53.03
N ASP A 31 44.03 -20.58 53.65
CA ASP A 31 44.90 -21.71 54.07
C ASP A 31 45.22 -22.95 53.20
N ILE A 32 46.53 -23.05 52.91
CA ILE A 32 47.50 -24.14 53.23
C ILE A 32 47.21 -25.58 52.78
N GLY A 33 48.12 -26.11 51.93
CA GLY A 33 48.30 -27.56 51.77
C GLY A 33 49.06 -28.02 50.50
N GLU A 34 50.40 -27.99 50.57
CA GLU A 34 51.37 -28.96 50.01
C GLU A 34 51.36 -29.43 48.52
N THR A 35 52.46 -29.04 47.83
CA THR A 35 53.37 -29.85 46.97
C THR A 35 52.84 -30.80 45.88
N SER A 36 53.17 -30.52 44.61
CA SER A 36 54.31 -31.17 43.90
C SER A 36 54.32 -30.93 42.37
N MET A 37 55.47 -30.44 41.90
CA MET A 37 56.21 -30.72 40.66
C MET A 37 55.53 -30.86 39.27
N LEU A 38 55.94 -29.93 38.40
CA LEU A 38 56.43 -30.11 37.02
C LEU A 38 55.55 -30.84 35.98
N LYS A 39 54.96 -30.06 35.06
CA LYS A 39 54.84 -30.47 33.65
C LYS A 39 54.90 -29.26 32.70
N ARG A 40 55.91 -29.25 31.81
CA ARG A 40 56.07 -28.29 30.70
C ARG A 40 55.08 -28.60 29.54
N PRO A 41 54.86 -27.63 28.63
CA PRO A 41 53.61 -27.48 27.89
C PRO A 41 53.57 -28.26 26.58
N GLY A 42 52.37 -28.74 26.22
CA GLY A 42 52.03 -29.17 24.87
C GLY A 42 51.48 -28.01 24.03
N PRO A 43 51.62 -28.04 22.69
CA PRO A 43 51.35 -26.89 21.83
C PRO A 43 49.85 -26.57 21.71
N LEU A 44 49.55 -25.26 21.70
CA LEU A 44 48.25 -24.64 21.45
C LEU A 44 47.56 -25.18 20.19
N PRO A 45 46.25 -25.49 20.23
CA PRO A 45 45.41 -25.42 19.04
C PRO A 45 44.98 -23.97 18.84
N LEU A 46 45.49 -23.42 17.74
CA LEU A 46 44.99 -22.29 16.96
C LEU A 46 43.53 -21.91 17.30
N GLN A 47 43.35 -20.80 18.02
CA GLN A 47 42.04 -20.14 18.12
C GLN A 47 41.61 -19.76 16.71
N HIS A 48 40.72 -20.55 16.10
CA HIS A 48 39.88 -20.05 15.02
C HIS A 48 39.01 -18.95 15.63
N THR A 49 39.49 -17.72 15.57
CA THR A 49 38.64 -16.54 15.62
C THR A 49 37.71 -16.63 14.42
N ALA A 50 36.57 -17.29 14.64
CA ALA A 50 35.41 -17.15 13.76
C ALA A 50 35.07 -15.66 13.77
N HIS A 51 35.34 -15.02 12.64
CA HIS A 51 34.90 -13.67 12.35
C HIS A 51 33.37 -13.74 12.31
N TYR A 52 32.71 -13.46 13.43
CA TYR A 52 31.27 -13.28 13.45
C TYR A 52 30.98 -12.01 12.67
N ASP A 53 30.52 -12.15 11.44
CA ASP A 53 30.03 -11.00 10.70
C ASP A 53 28.81 -10.46 11.44
N ALA A 54 28.70 -9.14 11.59
CA ALA A 54 27.60 -8.47 12.30
C ALA A 54 26.19 -8.75 11.71
N PHE A 55 26.13 -9.55 10.65
CA PHE A 55 24.93 -9.99 9.93
C PHE A 55 24.60 -11.48 10.17
N ASP A 56 25.40 -12.22 10.94
CA ASP A 56 25.13 -13.63 11.22
C ASP A 56 24.02 -13.79 12.27
N CYS A 57 22.91 -14.37 11.84
CA CYS A 57 21.80 -14.75 12.73
C CYS A 57 22.20 -16.01 13.51
N PRO A 58 22.12 -16.03 14.86
CA PRO A 58 22.45 -17.21 15.64
C PRO A 58 21.62 -18.41 15.20
N SER A 59 22.26 -19.58 15.06
CA SER A 59 21.66 -20.82 14.53
C SER A 59 20.42 -21.29 15.28
N GLU A 60 20.23 -20.86 16.54
CA GLU A 60 19.04 -21.15 17.35
C GLU A 60 17.77 -20.40 16.89
N PHE A 61 17.91 -19.22 16.28
CA PHE A 61 16.78 -18.42 15.78
C PHE A 61 16.39 -18.76 14.34
N GLN A 62 17.23 -19.50 13.61
CA GLN A 62 17.04 -19.80 12.20
C GLN A 62 15.88 -20.76 11.93
N ARG A 63 15.52 -21.61 12.90
CA ARG A 63 14.47 -22.65 12.76
C ARG A 63 13.05 -22.14 13.10
N THR A 64 12.90 -20.98 13.73
CA THR A 64 11.62 -20.46 14.26
C THR A 64 11.14 -19.16 13.62
N GLN A 65 11.95 -18.53 12.76
CA GLN A 65 11.59 -17.24 12.15
C GLN A 65 10.73 -17.41 10.89
N GLU A 66 9.46 -16.99 10.99
CA GLU A 66 8.60 -16.85 9.82
C GLU A 66 8.95 -15.59 9.02
N LEU A 67 9.26 -15.76 7.72
CA LEU A 67 9.49 -14.64 6.80
C LEU A 67 8.17 -13.89 6.50
N PHE A 68 8.10 -12.62 6.90
CA PHE A 68 7.01 -11.66 6.65
C PHE A 68 5.58 -12.22 6.78
N PRO A 69 5.18 -12.80 7.94
CA PRO A 69 3.90 -13.50 8.09
C PRO A 69 2.69 -12.61 7.74
N ASN A 70 2.70 -11.34 8.17
CA ASN A 70 1.62 -10.39 7.93
C ASN A 70 1.53 -9.89 6.47
N TRP A 71 2.57 -10.11 5.65
CA TRP A 71 2.60 -9.66 4.25
C TRP A 71 2.22 -10.76 3.27
N ARG A 72 2.19 -12.03 3.69
CA ARG A 72 1.90 -13.18 2.82
C ARG A 72 0.56 -13.03 2.08
N LEU A 73 -0.50 -12.66 2.80
CA LEU A 73 -1.83 -12.49 2.20
C LEU A 73 -1.86 -11.25 1.26
N PRO A 74 -1.49 -10.03 1.71
CA PRO A 74 -1.45 -8.84 0.84
C PRO A 74 -0.62 -9.04 -0.43
N MET A 75 0.56 -9.66 -0.33
CA MET A 75 1.43 -9.92 -1.47
C MET A 75 0.82 -10.91 -2.46
N LYS A 76 0.20 -12.00 -1.98
CA LYS A 76 -0.51 -12.95 -2.84
C LYS A 76 -1.66 -12.28 -3.59
N ILE A 77 -2.48 -11.48 -2.89
CA ILE A 77 -3.59 -10.74 -3.52
C ILE A 77 -3.06 -9.74 -4.56
N ALA A 78 -2.04 -8.96 -4.21
CA ALA A 78 -1.43 -8.00 -5.14
C ALA A 78 -0.87 -8.70 -6.39
N ALA A 79 -0.19 -9.84 -6.23
CA ALA A 79 0.36 -10.63 -7.34
C ALA A 79 -0.74 -11.18 -8.25
N ILE A 80 -1.82 -11.73 -7.68
CA ILE A 80 -2.97 -12.26 -8.43
C ILE A 80 -3.65 -11.13 -9.23
N VAL A 81 -3.97 -10.00 -8.57
CA VAL A 81 -4.61 -8.86 -9.22
C VAL A 81 -3.71 -8.28 -10.32
N SER A 82 -2.41 -8.18 -10.07
CA SER A 82 -1.43 -7.70 -11.05
C SER A 82 -1.36 -8.62 -12.26
N SER A 83 -1.22 -9.93 -12.05
CA SER A 83 -1.13 -10.94 -13.12
C SER A 83 -2.40 -10.97 -13.97
N LEU A 84 -3.57 -11.01 -13.34
CA LEU A 84 -4.85 -11.02 -14.04
C LEU A 84 -5.06 -9.74 -14.86
N THR A 85 -4.75 -8.57 -14.28
CA THR A 85 -4.87 -7.29 -14.97
C THR A 85 -3.86 -7.18 -16.12
N PHE A 86 -2.65 -7.69 -15.93
CA PHE A 86 -1.62 -7.71 -16.95
C PHE A 86 -2.06 -8.55 -18.15
N LEU A 87 -2.49 -9.80 -17.92
CA LEU A 87 -3.01 -10.68 -18.98
C LEU A 87 -4.21 -10.04 -19.69
N TYR A 88 -5.14 -9.47 -18.93
CA TYR A 88 -6.30 -8.78 -19.49
C TYR A 88 -5.92 -7.59 -20.38
N THR A 89 -4.99 -6.75 -19.91
CA THR A 89 -4.54 -5.58 -20.66
C THR A 89 -3.68 -5.97 -21.86
N LEU A 90 -2.85 -7.00 -21.73
CA LEU A 90 -2.06 -7.57 -22.82
C LEU A 90 -2.97 -8.09 -23.94
N LEU A 91 -4.02 -8.83 -23.57
CA LEU A 91 -5.01 -9.34 -24.51
C LEU A 91 -5.67 -8.19 -25.30
N ARG A 92 -6.10 -7.13 -24.61
CA ARG A 92 -6.79 -5.98 -25.24
C ARG A 92 -5.87 -5.09 -26.09
N GLU A 93 -4.66 -4.80 -25.62
CA GLU A 93 -3.79 -3.79 -26.23
C GLU A 93 -2.82 -4.36 -27.27
N ILE A 94 -2.47 -5.64 -27.16
CA ILE A 94 -1.46 -6.32 -27.99
C ILE A 94 -2.09 -7.43 -28.83
N ILE A 95 -2.75 -8.40 -28.19
CA ILE A 95 -3.25 -9.59 -28.90
C ILE A 95 -4.40 -9.24 -29.83
N PHE A 96 -5.35 -8.41 -29.40
CA PHE A 96 -6.46 -8.01 -30.26
C PHE A 96 -6.01 -7.30 -31.55
N PRO A 97 -5.20 -6.22 -31.51
CA PRO A 97 -4.70 -5.60 -32.74
C PRO A 97 -3.84 -6.53 -33.61
N LEU A 98 -3.11 -7.47 -32.98
CA LEU A 98 -2.31 -8.48 -33.68
C LEU A 98 -3.20 -9.45 -34.46
N VAL A 99 -4.32 -9.89 -33.89
CA VAL A 99 -5.25 -10.83 -34.52
C VAL A 99 -6.13 -10.15 -35.55
N THR A 100 -6.67 -8.97 -35.25
CA THR A 100 -7.68 -8.31 -36.10
C THR A 100 -7.08 -7.45 -37.22
N SER A 101 -5.91 -6.85 -37.00
CA SER A 101 -5.31 -5.89 -37.95
C SER A 101 -3.85 -6.20 -38.28
N HIS A 102 -3.31 -7.33 -37.81
CA HIS A 102 -1.91 -7.74 -37.98
C HIS A 102 -0.88 -6.66 -37.60
N GLN A 103 -1.23 -5.79 -36.64
CA GLN A 103 -0.36 -4.70 -36.19
C GLN A 103 0.48 -5.12 -34.97
N LEU A 104 1.79 -4.95 -35.09
CA LEU A 104 2.75 -5.31 -34.04
C LEU A 104 2.97 -4.13 -33.08
N TYR A 105 2.35 -4.20 -31.90
CA TYR A 105 2.43 -3.17 -30.87
C TYR A 105 3.23 -3.57 -29.62
N PHE A 106 4.16 -4.52 -29.73
CA PHE A 106 4.93 -5.05 -28.59
C PHE A 106 5.68 -3.98 -27.77
N TYR A 107 6.10 -2.88 -28.39
CA TYR A 107 6.74 -1.75 -27.68
C TYR A 107 5.83 -1.10 -26.60
N LYS A 108 4.51 -1.34 -26.64
CA LYS A 108 3.58 -0.85 -25.61
C LYS A 108 3.72 -1.63 -24.29
N ILE A 109 4.26 -2.86 -24.31
CA ILE A 109 4.32 -3.73 -23.12
C ILE A 109 5.09 -3.07 -21.95
N PRO A 110 6.33 -2.60 -22.12
CA PRO A 110 7.15 -2.21 -20.96
C PRO A 110 6.61 -1.01 -20.16
N ILE A 111 5.91 -0.07 -20.82
CA ILE A 111 5.45 1.16 -20.18
C ILE A 111 3.93 1.31 -20.26
N LEU A 112 3.32 1.19 -21.44
CA LEU A 112 1.89 1.50 -21.60
C LEU A 112 0.99 0.42 -20.98
N VAL A 113 1.37 -0.86 -21.08
CA VAL A 113 0.62 -1.95 -20.43
C VAL A 113 0.85 -1.90 -18.92
N ILE A 114 2.11 -1.81 -18.47
CA ILE A 114 2.44 -1.71 -17.05
C ILE A 114 1.74 -0.51 -16.39
N ASN A 115 1.74 0.66 -17.02
CA ASN A 115 1.08 1.85 -16.47
C ASN A 115 -0.47 1.81 -16.51
N LYS A 116 -1.08 0.74 -17.04
CA LYS A 116 -2.50 0.41 -16.84
C LYS A 116 -2.71 -0.59 -15.69
N VAL A 117 -1.74 -1.46 -15.44
CA VAL A 117 -1.77 -2.44 -14.35
C VAL A 117 -1.51 -1.78 -12.99
N LEU A 118 -0.47 -0.96 -12.88
CA LEU A 118 -0.09 -0.30 -11.63
C LEU A 118 -1.25 0.49 -10.96
N PRO A 119 -1.95 1.41 -11.66
CA PRO A 119 -3.06 2.15 -11.04
C PRO A 119 -4.25 1.25 -10.69
N MET A 120 -4.56 0.23 -11.52
CA MET A 120 -5.61 -0.75 -11.23
C MET A 120 -5.33 -1.49 -9.92
N VAL A 121 -4.10 -1.97 -9.75
CA VAL A 121 -3.68 -2.70 -8.54
C VAL A 121 -3.72 -1.75 -7.34
N SER A 122 -3.14 -0.57 -7.46
CA SER A 122 -3.13 0.45 -6.41
C SER A 122 -4.54 0.77 -5.88
N ILE A 123 -5.45 1.19 -6.76
CA ILE A 123 -6.81 1.59 -6.34
C ILE A 123 -7.63 0.40 -5.81
N THR A 124 -7.41 -0.81 -6.34
CA THR A 124 -8.06 -2.04 -5.84
C THR A 124 -7.59 -2.37 -4.44
N LEU A 125 -6.27 -2.35 -4.20
CA LEU A 125 -5.71 -2.60 -2.86
C LEU A 125 -6.18 -1.53 -1.86
N LEU A 126 -6.24 -0.26 -2.27
CA LEU A 126 -6.80 0.82 -1.45
C LEU A 126 -8.27 0.56 -1.07
N ALA A 127 -9.09 0.12 -2.02
CA ALA A 127 -10.48 -0.24 -1.75
C ALA A 127 -10.58 -1.42 -0.75
N LEU A 128 -9.69 -2.42 -0.87
CA LEU A 128 -9.60 -3.54 0.06
C LEU A 128 -9.15 -3.16 1.47
N VAL A 129 -8.55 -1.98 1.68
CA VAL A 129 -8.28 -1.44 3.03
C VAL A 129 -9.58 -1.06 3.74
N TYR A 130 -10.50 -0.42 3.02
CA TYR A 130 -11.72 0.16 3.61
C TYR A 130 -12.94 -0.77 3.55
N LEU A 131 -12.99 -1.68 2.59
CA LEU A 131 -14.05 -2.68 2.44
C LEU A 131 -14.33 -3.52 3.71
N PRO A 132 -13.35 -4.09 4.43
CA PRO A 132 -13.63 -4.88 5.62
C PRO A 132 -14.24 -4.01 6.74
N GLY A 133 -13.92 -2.72 6.80
CA GLY A 133 -14.55 -1.78 7.74
C GLY A 133 -16.02 -1.49 7.43
N VAL A 134 -16.40 -1.54 6.14
CA VAL A 134 -17.81 -1.47 5.70
C VAL A 134 -18.54 -2.76 6.07
N ILE A 135 -17.96 -3.91 5.75
CA ILE A 135 -18.53 -5.24 6.08
C ILE A 135 -18.72 -5.37 7.60
N ALA A 136 -17.71 -5.01 8.39
CA ALA A 136 -17.77 -5.05 9.85
C ALA A 136 -18.92 -4.19 10.41
N ALA A 137 -19.16 -3.00 9.83
CA ALA A 137 -20.28 -2.16 10.24
C ALA A 137 -21.64 -2.77 9.90
N VAL A 138 -21.76 -3.43 8.73
CA VAL A 138 -22.99 -4.15 8.34
C VAL A 138 -23.22 -5.35 9.27
N VAL A 139 -22.18 -6.14 9.57
CA VAL A 139 -22.27 -7.27 10.51
C VAL A 139 -22.65 -6.80 11.91
N GLN A 140 -22.09 -5.68 12.40
CA GLN A 140 -22.49 -5.08 13.67
C GLN A 140 -23.97 -4.67 13.67
N LEU A 141 -24.46 -4.07 12.59
CA LEU A 141 -25.87 -3.71 12.45
C LEU A 141 -26.80 -4.92 12.37
N GLN A 142 -26.36 -6.00 11.71
CA GLN A 142 -27.10 -7.26 11.61
C GLN A 142 -27.22 -7.94 12.97
N ASN A 143 -26.10 -8.07 13.69
CA ASN A 143 -26.06 -8.69 15.02
C ASN A 143 -26.71 -7.84 16.11
N GLY A 144 -26.70 -6.50 15.97
CA GLY A 144 -27.27 -5.59 16.97
C GLY A 144 -26.45 -5.45 18.25
N THR A 145 -25.23 -6.00 18.29
CA THR A 145 -24.29 -5.91 19.42
C THR A 145 -22.85 -5.84 18.90
N LYS A 146 -21.95 -5.26 19.72
CA LYS A 146 -20.50 -5.22 19.45
C LYS A 146 -19.74 -6.40 20.07
N TYR A 147 -20.34 -7.16 20.98
CA TYR A 147 -19.65 -8.18 21.77
C TYR A 147 -19.55 -9.53 21.02
N LYS A 148 -20.32 -9.71 19.95
CA LYS A 148 -20.19 -10.87 19.07
C LYS A 148 -18.90 -10.76 18.24
N LYS A 149 -18.04 -11.78 18.36
CA LYS A 149 -16.78 -11.86 17.61
C LYS A 149 -17.04 -11.86 16.10
N PHE A 150 -16.15 -11.22 15.35
CA PHE A 150 -16.17 -11.30 13.89
C PHE A 150 -15.76 -12.71 13.43
N PRO A 151 -16.24 -13.16 12.26
CA PRO A 151 -15.79 -14.42 11.70
C PRO A 151 -14.26 -14.37 11.44
N PRO A 152 -13.53 -15.49 11.60
CA PRO A 152 -12.07 -15.49 11.58
C PRO A 152 -11.44 -14.90 10.30
N TRP A 153 -12.10 -15.04 9.15
CA TRP A 153 -11.62 -14.48 7.89
C TRP A 153 -11.64 -12.95 7.87
N LEU A 154 -12.65 -12.33 8.48
CA LEU A 154 -12.79 -10.87 8.53
C LEU A 154 -11.80 -10.27 9.52
N ASP A 155 -11.57 -10.94 10.64
CA ASP A 155 -10.60 -10.51 11.64
C ASP A 155 -9.17 -10.52 11.08
N ARG A 156 -8.77 -11.64 10.43
CA ARG A 156 -7.47 -11.72 9.71
C ARG A 156 -7.31 -10.64 8.65
N TRP A 157 -8.38 -10.30 7.94
CA TRP A 157 -8.36 -9.23 6.94
C TRP A 157 -8.24 -7.83 7.61
N MET A 158 -8.94 -7.59 8.71
CA MET A 158 -8.85 -6.32 9.45
C MET A 158 -7.44 -6.03 9.96
N LEU A 159 -6.68 -7.06 10.34
CA LEU A 159 -5.28 -6.96 10.78
C LEU A 159 -4.30 -6.64 9.64
N THR A 160 -4.61 -7.02 8.40
CA THR A 160 -3.73 -6.84 7.24
C THR A 160 -3.93 -5.52 6.49
N ARG A 161 -4.84 -4.66 6.96
CA ARG A 161 -5.17 -3.36 6.33
C ARG A 161 -3.96 -2.43 6.17
N LYS A 162 -3.05 -2.44 7.15
CA LYS A 162 -1.81 -1.63 7.08
C LYS A 162 -0.97 -2.02 5.86
N GLN A 163 -0.75 -3.32 5.67
CA GLN A 163 0.05 -3.86 4.57
C GLN A 163 -0.62 -3.62 3.21
N PHE A 164 -1.95 -3.76 3.12
CA PHE A 164 -2.70 -3.37 1.91
C PHE A 164 -2.52 -1.89 1.57
N GLY A 165 -2.61 -0.99 2.57
CA GLY A 165 -2.40 0.45 2.38
C GLY A 165 -1.00 0.79 1.89
N LEU A 166 0.04 0.15 2.47
CA LEU A 166 1.43 0.35 2.06
C LEU A 166 1.69 -0.17 0.64
N LEU A 167 1.18 -1.35 0.26
CA LEU A 167 1.29 -1.85 -1.11
C LEU A 167 0.55 -0.94 -2.10
N SER A 168 -0.66 -0.50 -1.74
CA SER A 168 -1.41 0.46 -2.53
C SER A 168 -0.59 1.72 -2.81
N PHE A 169 0.03 2.30 -1.78
CA PHE A 169 0.89 3.48 -1.93
C PHE A 169 2.12 3.20 -2.82
N PHE A 170 2.81 2.07 -2.63
CA PHE A 170 3.93 1.67 -3.46
C PHE A 170 3.56 1.61 -4.96
N PHE A 171 2.46 0.94 -5.30
CA PHE A 171 1.95 0.89 -6.67
C PHE A 171 1.51 2.26 -7.20
N ALA A 172 0.99 3.14 -6.33
CA ALA A 172 0.62 4.50 -6.71
C ALA A 172 1.85 5.34 -7.09
N VAL A 173 2.93 5.24 -6.31
CA VAL A 173 4.20 5.93 -6.60
C VAL A 173 4.80 5.43 -7.90
N LEU A 174 4.83 4.10 -8.12
CA LEU A 174 5.26 3.55 -9.41
C LEU A 174 4.40 4.08 -10.55
N HIS A 175 3.07 4.08 -10.41
CA HIS A 175 2.17 4.66 -11.42
C HIS A 175 2.48 6.14 -11.70
N ALA A 176 2.77 6.94 -10.67
CA ALA A 176 3.14 8.34 -10.82
C ALA A 176 4.44 8.49 -11.63
N VAL A 177 5.50 7.74 -11.27
CA VAL A 177 6.78 7.77 -11.99
C VAL A 177 6.61 7.34 -13.45
N TYR A 178 5.88 6.25 -13.71
CA TYR A 178 5.60 5.78 -15.06
C TYR A 178 4.83 6.83 -15.86
N SER A 179 3.85 7.51 -15.24
CA SER A 179 3.04 8.55 -15.90
C SER A 179 3.86 9.80 -16.21
N LEU A 180 4.71 10.26 -15.28
CA LEU A 180 5.60 11.41 -15.47
C LEU A 180 6.66 11.15 -16.55
N SER A 181 7.05 9.89 -16.77
CA SER A 181 7.99 9.53 -17.84
C SER A 181 7.38 9.53 -19.25
N TYR A 182 6.06 9.75 -19.41
CA TYR A 182 5.39 9.71 -20.71
C TYR A 182 6.03 10.58 -21.80
N PRO A 183 6.30 11.89 -21.57
CA PRO A 183 6.91 12.76 -22.57
C PRO A 183 8.37 12.44 -22.87
N MET A 184 9.10 11.78 -21.96
CA MET A 184 10.51 11.41 -22.15
C MET A 184 10.70 10.29 -23.19
N ARG A 185 9.64 9.54 -23.52
CA ARG A 185 9.73 8.38 -24.40
C ARG A 185 9.90 8.78 -25.85
N ARG A 186 10.81 8.08 -26.56
CA ARG A 186 11.00 8.23 -28.01
C ARG A 186 9.72 7.99 -28.82
N SER A 187 8.88 7.04 -28.39
CA SER A 187 7.60 6.77 -29.05
C SER A 187 6.63 7.95 -28.98
N TYR A 188 6.62 8.73 -27.89
CA TYR A 188 5.82 9.93 -27.79
C TYR A 188 6.38 11.06 -28.66
N ARG A 189 7.71 11.23 -28.67
CA ARG A 189 8.40 12.19 -29.55
C ARG A 189 8.07 11.95 -31.02
N TYR A 190 8.13 10.71 -31.51
CA TYR A 190 7.79 10.42 -32.91
C TYR A 190 6.30 10.66 -33.21
N LYS A 191 5.39 10.37 -32.27
CA LYS A 191 3.97 10.72 -32.44
C LYS A 191 3.74 12.22 -32.52
N LEU A 192 4.41 13.00 -31.67
CA LEU A 192 4.32 14.46 -31.69
C LEU A 192 4.79 15.04 -33.03
N LEU A 193 5.92 14.56 -33.56
CA LEU A 193 6.41 14.96 -34.88
C LEU A 193 5.42 14.61 -35.99
N ASN A 194 4.86 13.40 -35.97
CA ASN A 194 3.87 12.99 -36.97
C ASN A 194 2.59 13.84 -36.89
N TRP A 195 2.10 14.17 -35.70
CA TRP A 195 0.95 15.05 -35.51
C TRP A 195 1.22 16.48 -36.01
N ALA A 196 2.39 17.04 -35.69
CA ALA A 196 2.78 18.37 -36.18
C ALA A 196 2.88 18.39 -37.71
N TYR A 197 3.51 17.37 -38.31
CA TYR A 197 3.58 17.24 -39.77
C TYR A 197 2.20 17.13 -40.41
N GLN A 198 1.31 16.29 -39.87
CA GLN A 198 -0.06 16.13 -40.37
C GLN A 198 -0.89 17.41 -40.24
N GLN A 199 -0.72 18.16 -39.15
CA GLN A 199 -1.40 19.43 -38.94
C GLN A 199 -1.02 20.46 -40.00
N VAL A 200 0.29 20.59 -40.30
CA VAL A 200 0.79 21.48 -41.35
C VAL A 200 0.26 21.03 -42.71
N GLN A 201 0.28 19.73 -43.00
CA GLN A 201 -0.25 19.18 -44.25
C GLN A 201 -1.75 19.48 -44.45
N GLN A 202 -2.50 19.59 -43.35
CA GLN A 202 -3.94 19.91 -43.36
C GLN A 202 -4.22 21.43 -43.31
N ASN A 203 -3.20 22.29 -43.34
CA ASN A 203 -3.32 23.75 -43.18
C ASN A 203 -4.14 24.17 -41.95
N LYS A 204 -4.09 23.38 -40.87
CA LYS A 204 -4.81 23.67 -39.63
C LYS A 204 -3.96 24.56 -38.73
N THR A 205 -4.37 25.82 -38.57
CA THR A 205 -3.60 26.83 -37.82
C THR A 205 -3.62 26.61 -36.32
N ASP A 206 -4.77 26.25 -35.75
CA ASP A 206 -4.93 25.99 -34.31
C ASP A 206 -5.33 24.54 -34.02
N ALA A 207 -4.56 23.88 -33.15
CA ALA A 207 -4.80 22.52 -32.70
C ALA A 207 -5.44 22.44 -31.30
N TRP A 208 -5.74 23.58 -30.68
CA TRP A 208 -6.33 23.66 -29.36
C TRP A 208 -7.71 23.00 -29.28
N ILE A 209 -7.92 22.18 -28.25
CA ILE A 209 -9.20 21.53 -27.96
C ILE A 209 -9.52 21.75 -26.49
N GLU A 210 -10.32 22.78 -26.21
CA GLU A 210 -10.64 23.28 -24.87
C GLU A 210 -11.04 22.16 -23.89
N HIS A 211 -12.04 21.34 -24.25
CA HIS A 211 -12.53 20.28 -23.37
C HIS A 211 -11.48 19.20 -23.06
N ASP A 212 -10.53 18.92 -23.97
CA ASP A 212 -9.50 17.91 -23.73
C ASP A 212 -8.42 18.44 -22.79
N VAL A 213 -8.13 19.75 -22.87
CA VAL A 213 -7.26 20.47 -21.93
C VAL A 213 -7.87 20.45 -20.53
N TRP A 214 -9.13 20.87 -20.37
CA TRP A 214 -9.83 20.82 -19.08
C TRP A 214 -9.80 19.43 -18.45
N ARG A 215 -10.09 18.41 -19.26
CA ARG A 215 -10.02 17.01 -18.82
C ARG A 215 -8.63 16.71 -18.24
N MET A 216 -7.57 16.98 -19.01
CA MET A 216 -6.17 16.73 -18.62
C MET A 216 -5.81 17.42 -17.31
N GLU A 217 -6.04 18.73 -17.20
CA GLU A 217 -5.68 19.53 -16.02
C GLU A 217 -6.38 19.05 -14.75
N ILE A 218 -7.68 18.74 -14.82
CA ILE A 218 -8.47 18.31 -13.67
C ILE A 218 -7.99 16.95 -13.16
N TYR A 219 -7.94 15.92 -14.01
CA TYR A 219 -7.63 14.58 -13.51
C TYR A 219 -6.18 14.49 -13.04
N VAL A 220 -5.24 15.18 -13.68
CA VAL A 220 -3.83 15.21 -13.24
C VAL A 220 -3.72 15.85 -11.86
N SER A 221 -4.33 17.02 -11.65
CA SER A 221 -4.33 17.72 -10.36
C SER A 221 -4.92 16.85 -9.23
N LEU A 222 -6.07 16.20 -9.49
CA LEU A 222 -6.69 15.27 -8.53
C LEU A 222 -5.78 14.08 -8.19
N GLY A 223 -5.06 13.55 -9.18
CA GLY A 223 -4.10 12.47 -8.99
C GLY A 223 -2.95 12.88 -8.07
N ILE A 224 -2.42 14.10 -8.23
CA ILE A 224 -1.35 14.65 -7.39
C ILE A 224 -1.81 14.81 -5.94
N ILE A 225 -2.98 15.42 -5.72
CA ILE A 225 -3.54 15.61 -4.37
C ILE A 225 -3.86 14.25 -3.72
N GLY A 226 -4.44 13.31 -4.49
CA GLY A 226 -4.73 11.96 -4.02
C GLY A 226 -3.47 11.20 -3.57
N LEU A 227 -2.38 11.32 -4.34
CA LEU A 227 -1.08 10.73 -4.01
C LEU A 227 -0.44 11.39 -2.79
N ALA A 228 -0.53 12.72 -2.66
CA ALA A 228 -0.03 13.44 -1.49
C ALA A 228 -0.72 12.96 -0.20
N ILE A 229 -2.03 12.73 -0.25
CA ILE A 229 -2.76 12.17 0.89
C ILE A 229 -2.32 10.72 1.17
N LEU A 230 -2.09 9.88 0.14
CA LEU A 230 -1.54 8.53 0.36
C LEU A 230 -0.17 8.57 1.01
N ALA A 231 0.67 9.53 0.65
CA ALA A 231 1.98 9.72 1.28
C ALA A 231 1.83 10.02 2.78
N LEU A 232 0.88 10.87 3.19
CA LEU A 232 0.59 11.11 4.60
C LEU A 232 0.15 9.82 5.33
N LEU A 233 -0.69 8.99 4.69
CA LEU A 233 -1.11 7.69 5.25
C LEU A 233 0.07 6.72 5.40
N ALA A 234 1.01 6.73 4.46
CA ALA A 234 2.19 5.89 4.48
C ALA A 234 3.19 6.36 5.56
N VAL A 235 3.45 7.66 5.67
CA VAL A 235 4.34 8.24 6.69
C VAL A 235 3.80 7.97 8.10
N THR A 236 2.50 8.15 8.31
CA THR A 236 1.87 7.83 9.61
C THR A 236 1.77 6.33 9.91
N SER A 237 2.14 5.47 8.96
CA SER A 237 2.26 4.02 9.19
C SER A 237 3.63 3.60 9.75
N ILE A 238 4.61 4.51 9.77
CA ILE A 238 5.92 4.28 10.39
C ILE A 238 5.73 4.25 11.92
N PRO A 239 6.25 3.23 12.64
CA PRO A 239 6.03 3.09 14.09
C PRO A 239 6.37 4.34 14.89
N SER A 240 7.53 4.96 14.64
CA SER A 240 7.96 6.18 15.34
C SER A 240 6.98 7.36 15.22
N VAL A 241 6.29 7.49 14.08
CA VAL A 241 5.27 8.52 13.85
C VAL A 241 3.91 8.09 14.39
N SER A 242 3.56 6.81 14.23
CA SER A 242 2.30 6.27 14.73
C SER A 242 2.22 6.34 16.25
N ASP A 243 3.32 6.09 16.94
CA ASP A 243 3.41 6.04 18.40
C ASP A 243 3.45 7.46 19.01
N SER A 244 3.77 8.49 18.23
CA SER A 244 3.72 9.89 18.67
C SER A 244 2.34 10.54 18.55
N LEU A 245 1.39 9.89 17.88
CA LEU A 245 0.05 10.45 17.63
C LEU A 245 -0.96 9.91 18.64
N THR A 246 -1.89 10.77 19.04
CA THR A 246 -3.06 10.30 19.80
C THR A 246 -3.93 9.40 18.94
N TRP A 247 -4.69 8.50 19.57
CA TRP A 247 -5.61 7.61 18.84
C TRP A 247 -6.62 8.39 17.97
N ARG A 248 -7.06 9.57 18.43
CA ARG A 248 -7.99 10.43 17.68
C ARG A 248 -7.36 10.99 16.41
N GLU A 249 -6.11 11.42 16.47
CA GLU A 249 -5.36 11.93 15.32
C GLU A 249 -5.06 10.80 14.33
N PHE A 250 -4.56 9.67 14.81
CA PHE A 250 -4.29 8.49 13.99
C PHE A 250 -5.55 8.01 13.27
N GLN A 251 -6.68 7.90 14.00
CA GLN A 251 -7.96 7.52 13.42
C GLN A 251 -8.47 8.54 12.40
N TYR A 252 -8.27 9.84 12.62
CA TYR A 252 -8.65 10.87 11.66
C TYR A 252 -7.87 10.71 10.36
N ILE A 253 -6.55 10.54 10.44
CA ILE A 253 -5.69 10.37 9.26
C ILE A 253 -6.05 9.08 8.53
N GLN A 254 -5.96 7.93 9.20
CA GLN A 254 -6.16 6.61 8.58
C GLN A 254 -7.61 6.34 8.14
N SER A 255 -8.61 7.01 8.72
CA SER A 255 -10.01 6.82 8.33
C SER A 255 -10.57 7.92 7.45
N LYS A 256 -10.38 9.21 7.77
CA LYS A 256 -11.01 10.33 7.06
C LYS A 256 -10.20 10.75 5.84
N LEU A 257 -8.90 10.99 6.02
CA LEU A 257 -8.02 11.25 4.88
C LEU A 257 -7.87 9.98 4.02
N GLY A 258 -7.89 8.81 4.66
CA GLY A 258 -7.97 7.52 3.99
C GLY A 258 -9.09 7.38 2.96
N ILE A 259 -10.34 7.61 3.37
CA ILE A 259 -11.48 7.53 2.45
C ILE A 259 -11.48 8.69 1.43
N MET A 260 -10.97 9.86 1.82
CA MET A 260 -10.80 11.00 0.90
C MET A 260 -9.83 10.65 -0.24
N SER A 261 -8.74 9.96 0.07
CA SER A 261 -7.80 9.48 -0.95
C SER A 261 -8.45 8.48 -1.91
N LEU A 262 -9.26 7.54 -1.40
CA LEU A 262 -10.01 6.61 -2.25
C LEU A 262 -11.01 7.36 -3.16
N LEU A 263 -11.69 8.38 -2.64
CA LEU A 263 -12.59 9.23 -3.42
C LEU A 263 -11.82 9.97 -4.53
N LEU A 264 -10.73 10.67 -4.19
CA LEU A 264 -9.93 11.42 -5.15
C LEU A 264 -9.33 10.51 -6.22
N GLY A 265 -8.82 9.32 -5.86
CA GLY A 265 -8.33 8.33 -6.82
C GLY A 265 -9.43 7.81 -7.76
N THR A 266 -10.64 7.63 -7.24
CA THR A 266 -11.80 7.20 -8.06
C THR A 266 -12.24 8.32 -9.01
N VAL A 267 -12.32 9.57 -8.53
CA VAL A 267 -12.68 10.73 -9.37
C VAL A 267 -11.59 10.99 -10.42
N HIS A 268 -10.31 10.86 -10.06
CA HIS A 268 -9.18 10.91 -11.01
C HIS A 268 -9.39 9.94 -12.19
N ALA A 269 -9.76 8.68 -11.91
CA ALA A 269 -10.02 7.68 -12.95
C ALA A 269 -11.31 7.97 -13.75
N LEU A 270 -12.37 8.48 -13.10
CA LEU A 270 -13.62 8.86 -13.75
C LEU A 270 -13.44 10.02 -14.73
N ILE A 271 -12.75 11.09 -14.31
CA ILE A 271 -12.47 12.26 -15.17
C ILE A 271 -11.49 11.88 -16.28
N PHE A 272 -10.51 11.02 -16.01
CA PHE A 272 -9.67 10.43 -17.07
C PHE A 272 -10.49 9.75 -18.18
N ALA A 273 -11.63 9.15 -17.81
CA ALA A 273 -12.53 8.45 -18.70
C ALA A 273 -13.62 9.33 -19.34
N TRP A 274 -13.70 10.63 -19.03
CA TRP A 274 -14.58 11.68 -19.63
C TRP A 274 -15.69 11.17 -20.56
N ASN A 275 -15.44 11.08 -21.88
CA ASN A 275 -16.40 10.59 -22.88
C ASN A 275 -16.14 9.13 -23.33
N LYS A 276 -15.14 8.45 -22.77
CA LYS A 276 -14.77 7.06 -23.09
C LYS A 276 -15.83 6.04 -22.63
N TRP A 277 -16.79 6.45 -21.80
CA TRP A 277 -17.90 5.61 -21.34
C TRP A 277 -18.89 5.27 -22.45
N VAL A 278 -19.09 6.19 -23.40
CA VAL A 278 -20.08 6.07 -24.47
C VAL A 278 -19.45 5.56 -25.78
N ASP A 279 -18.12 5.60 -25.87
CA ASP A 279 -17.40 5.17 -27.06
C ASP A 279 -17.35 3.64 -27.18
N ILE A 280 -18.14 3.10 -28.12
CA ILE A 280 -18.24 1.67 -28.42
C ILE A 280 -16.88 1.10 -28.84
N LYS A 281 -15.98 1.91 -29.41
CA LYS A 281 -14.63 1.47 -29.82
C LYS A 281 -13.76 1.03 -28.63
N GLN A 282 -14.14 1.38 -27.40
CA GLN A 282 -13.44 0.94 -26.19
C GLN A 282 -13.70 -0.54 -25.87
N PHE A 283 -14.78 -1.13 -26.39
CA PHE A 283 -15.15 -2.52 -26.15
C PHE A 283 -14.50 -3.44 -27.18
N VAL A 284 -13.44 -4.12 -26.76
CA VAL A 284 -12.65 -5.01 -27.60
C VAL A 284 -13.12 -6.44 -27.37
N TRP A 285 -13.68 -7.12 -28.38
CA TRP A 285 -14.31 -8.45 -28.21
C TRP A 285 -15.26 -8.51 -27.00
N CYS A 286 -16.15 -7.51 -26.87
CA CYS A 286 -17.06 -7.34 -25.73
C CYS A 286 -16.38 -7.12 -24.36
N MET A 287 -15.04 -7.06 -24.28
CA MET A 287 -14.33 -6.77 -23.05
C MET A 287 -14.33 -5.26 -22.77
N PRO A 288 -14.78 -4.82 -21.58
CA PRO A 288 -14.79 -3.40 -21.23
C PRO A 288 -13.38 -2.81 -21.15
N PRO A 289 -13.23 -1.48 -21.20
CA PRO A 289 -11.96 -0.86 -20.91
C PRO A 289 -11.49 -1.08 -19.47
N THR A 290 -10.18 -1.26 -19.29
CA THR A 290 -9.55 -1.58 -17.99
C THR A 290 -9.97 -0.63 -16.86
N PHE A 291 -10.21 0.65 -17.16
CA PHE A 291 -10.63 1.62 -16.15
C PHE A 291 -12.03 1.33 -15.56
N MET A 292 -12.95 0.72 -16.32
CA MET A 292 -14.29 0.37 -15.81
C MET A 292 -14.20 -0.70 -14.73
N ILE A 293 -13.32 -1.68 -14.93
CA ILE A 293 -13.03 -2.73 -13.95
C ILE A 293 -12.35 -2.11 -12.72
N ALA A 294 -11.44 -1.16 -12.93
CA ALA A 294 -10.70 -0.49 -11.85
C ALA A 294 -11.58 0.26 -10.86
N ILE A 295 -12.56 1.00 -11.35
CA ILE A 295 -13.37 1.85 -10.48
C ILE A 295 -14.55 1.13 -9.85
N PHE A 296 -14.91 -0.07 -10.34
CA PHE A 296 -16.08 -0.82 -9.85
C PHE A 296 -16.02 -1.05 -8.33
N LEU A 297 -14.93 -1.66 -7.83
CA LEU A 297 -14.77 -1.96 -6.42
C LEU A 297 -14.69 -0.68 -5.54
N PRO A 298 -13.89 0.34 -5.89
CA PRO A 298 -13.89 1.63 -5.20
C PRO A 298 -15.27 2.29 -5.10
N ILE A 299 -16.03 2.31 -6.20
CA ILE A 299 -17.39 2.87 -6.21
C ILE A 299 -18.30 2.13 -5.25
N VAL A 300 -18.29 0.80 -5.26
CA VAL A 300 -19.08 -0.01 -4.31
C VAL A 300 -18.73 0.35 -2.87
N VAL A 301 -17.44 0.44 -2.54
CA VAL A 301 -16.98 0.82 -1.19
C VAL A 301 -17.44 2.22 -0.80
N LEU A 302 -17.31 3.20 -1.70
CA LEU A 302 -17.73 4.58 -1.47
C LEU A 302 -19.24 4.70 -1.28
N VAL A 303 -20.04 4.04 -2.12
CA VAL A 303 -21.51 4.02 -2.03
C VAL A 303 -21.95 3.38 -0.71
N CYS A 304 -21.43 2.20 -0.37
CA CYS A 304 -21.74 1.57 0.92
C CYS A 304 -21.31 2.45 2.10
N LYS A 305 -20.18 3.16 1.99
CA LYS A 305 -19.74 4.09 3.03
C LYS A 305 -20.69 5.27 3.19
N ILE A 306 -21.17 5.85 2.10
CA ILE A 306 -22.16 6.94 2.10
C ILE A 306 -23.47 6.45 2.75
N ILE A 307 -23.93 5.25 2.41
CA ILE A 307 -25.12 4.64 3.03
C ILE A 307 -24.91 4.52 4.55
N LEU A 308 -23.78 3.99 5.00
CA LEU A 308 -23.49 3.86 6.45
C LEU A 308 -23.32 5.22 7.17
N LEU A 309 -23.08 6.31 6.44
CA LEU A 309 -22.99 7.67 6.99
C LEU A 309 -24.35 8.35 7.14
N LEU A 310 -25.43 7.81 6.54
CA LEU A 310 -26.79 8.31 6.70
C LEU A 310 -27.14 8.41 8.20
N PRO A 311 -27.82 9.50 8.64
CA PRO A 311 -28.05 9.77 10.06
C PRO A 311 -28.67 8.60 10.84
N CYS A 312 -29.63 7.88 10.24
CA CYS A 312 -30.31 6.75 10.85
C CYS A 312 -29.37 5.59 11.17
N LEU A 313 -28.56 5.18 10.18
CA LEU A 313 -27.60 4.09 10.34
C LEU A 313 -26.43 4.51 11.22
N ARG A 314 -25.91 5.72 11.03
CA ARG A 314 -24.79 6.25 11.82
C ARG A 314 -25.12 6.33 13.32
N LYS A 315 -26.31 6.84 13.68
CA LYS A 315 -26.76 6.89 15.08
C LYS A 315 -26.85 5.49 15.68
N ARG A 316 -27.39 4.52 14.93
CA ARG A 316 -27.48 3.12 15.38
C ARG A 316 -26.12 2.45 15.56
N ILE A 317 -25.20 2.61 14.59
CA ILE A 317 -23.83 2.10 14.69
C ILE A 317 -23.11 2.70 15.91
N LEU A 318 -23.28 4.01 16.14
CA LEU A 318 -22.65 4.68 17.27
C LEU A 318 -23.18 4.12 18.60
N LYS A 319 -24.51 3.95 18.73
CA LYS A 319 -25.12 3.30 19.90
C LYS A 319 -24.53 1.91 20.14
N ILE A 320 -24.47 1.06 19.11
CA ILE A 320 -23.90 -0.30 19.21
C ILE A 320 -22.44 -0.24 19.67
N ARG A 321 -21.64 0.69 19.14
CA ARG A 321 -20.22 0.87 19.54
C ARG A 321 -20.07 1.39 20.97
N CYS A 322 -21.01 2.21 21.44
CA CYS A 322 -21.12 2.62 22.84
C CYS A 322 -21.60 1.49 23.77
N GLY A 323 -21.94 0.31 23.25
CA GLY A 323 -22.34 -0.86 24.05
C GLY A 323 -23.85 -1.12 24.11
N TRP A 324 -24.64 -0.44 23.28
CA TRP A 324 -26.06 -0.74 23.15
C TRP A 324 -26.31 -2.08 22.46
N GLU A 325 -27.29 -2.83 22.98
CA GLU A 325 -27.68 -4.15 22.49
C GLU A 325 -29.14 -4.17 22.04
N ASP A 326 -29.38 -4.70 20.86
CA ASP A 326 -30.73 -4.89 20.32
C ASP A 326 -31.29 -6.25 20.75
N VAL A 327 -31.99 -6.26 21.89
CA VAL A 327 -32.57 -7.48 22.50
C VAL A 327 -33.44 -8.27 21.51
N SER A 328 -34.14 -7.59 20.59
CA SER A 328 -34.98 -8.25 19.58
C SER A 328 -34.20 -9.10 18.58
N LYS A 329 -32.96 -8.70 18.28
CA LYS A 329 -32.07 -9.37 17.34
C LYS A 329 -31.22 -10.44 18.01
N ILE A 330 -30.84 -10.22 19.27
CA ILE A 330 -30.13 -11.20 20.09
C ILE A 330 -31.01 -12.42 20.28
N ASN A 331 -32.26 -12.24 20.72
CA ASN A 331 -33.19 -13.35 20.96
C ASN A 331 -33.49 -14.15 19.68
N LYS A 332 -33.61 -13.48 18.52
CA LYS A 332 -33.76 -14.19 17.22
C LYS A 332 -32.52 -14.99 16.83
N THR A 333 -31.33 -14.48 17.14
CA THR A 333 -30.06 -15.17 16.83
C THR A 333 -29.88 -16.39 17.72
N GLU A 334 -30.19 -16.27 19.02
CA GLU A 334 -30.15 -17.39 19.98
C GLU A 334 -31.13 -18.50 19.59
N MET A 335 -32.38 -18.15 19.27
CA MET A 335 -33.37 -19.12 18.78
C MET A 335 -32.92 -19.82 17.48
N SER A 336 -32.24 -19.11 16.56
CA SER A 336 -31.73 -19.72 15.32
C SER A 336 -30.50 -20.61 15.51
N SER A 337 -29.81 -20.52 16.65
CA SER A 337 -28.65 -21.35 16.99
C SER A 337 -29.00 -22.59 17.82
N GLN A 338 -30.25 -22.69 18.29
CA GLN A 338 -30.79 -23.82 19.05
C GLN A 338 -31.62 -24.79 18.18
N LEU A 339 -31.81 -24.46 16.90
CA LEU A 339 -32.33 -25.32 15.83
C LEU A 339 -31.17 -25.78 14.96
#